data_AF-A0A929MUM2-F1
#
_entry.id   AF-A0A929MUM2-F1
#
_cell.length_a   1.000
_cell.length_b   1.000
_cell.length_c   1.000
_cell.angle_alpha   90.00
_cell.angle_beta   90.00
_cell.angle_gamma   90.00
#
_symmetry.space_group_name_H-M   'P 1'
#
loop_
_entity.id
_entity.type
_entity.pdbx_description
1 polymer ?
#
loop_
_entity_poly.entity_id
_entity_poly.type
_entity_poly.pdbx_seq_one_letter_code
_entity_poly.pdbx_strand_id
1 'polypeptide(L)'
;PKYQRYYGLFNEKGTLADIKEAEVEMITVMIRELLALAWKQLFVTVLAISAGNALLDVLPLGINDLMRGYFRILCVGYGIYAIANVLLSMLLYFTDYQGALMAATSFAIASPVFTMASQFFNRAFLGFGFLVAASIFFLLALWRLDRFTKKLMYYTLSAQPMTLITHEGLFSRLYDYLKGVGGRATKKS
;
A
#
# COMPACT_ATOMS: atom_id res chain seq x y z
N PRO A 1 2.38 36.11 -6.23
CA PRO A 1 1.90 36.96 -5.10
C PRO A 1 1.33 36.19 -3.88
N LYS A 2 0.63 35.05 -4.06
CA LYS A 2 0.11 34.23 -2.92
C LYS A 2 1.14 33.30 -2.26
N TYR A 3 2.24 32.96 -2.93
CA TYR A 3 3.29 32.08 -2.40
C TYR A 3 4.26 32.77 -1.41
N GLN A 4 4.47 34.09 -1.53
CA GLN A 4 5.30 34.85 -0.58
C GLN A 4 4.61 35.12 0.76
N ARG A 5 3.27 35.04 0.80
CA ARG A 5 2.49 35.22 2.03
C ARG A 5 2.44 33.96 2.90
N TYR A 6 2.59 32.78 2.30
CA TYR A 6 2.65 31.48 3.00
C TYR A 6 4.00 31.26 3.71
N TYR A 7 5.11 31.67 3.08
CA TYR A 7 6.44 31.62 3.70
C TYR A 7 6.70 32.75 4.71
N GLY A 8 5.94 33.85 4.67
CA GLY A 8 5.99 34.91 5.68
C GLY A 8 5.36 34.50 7.02
N LEU A 9 4.35 33.62 7.01
CA LEU A 9 3.70 33.08 8.21
C LEU A 9 4.52 31.96 8.88
N PHE A 10 5.45 31.33 8.15
CA PHE A 10 6.39 30.35 8.70
C PHE A 10 7.42 30.95 9.68
N ASN A 11 7.56 32.29 9.72
CA ASN A 11 8.37 33.01 10.71
C ASN A 11 7.63 33.26 12.03
N GLU A 12 6.34 32.90 12.13
CA GLU A 12 5.54 32.97 13.35
C GLU A 12 5.13 31.57 13.81
N LYS A 13 6.11 30.72 14.19
CA LYS A 13 5.87 29.50 15.00
C LYS A 13 4.57 28.73 14.65
N GLY A 14 4.45 28.24 13.41
CA GLY A 14 3.36 27.33 13.02
C GLY A 14 3.27 26.21 14.04
N THR A 15 2.15 26.14 14.74
CA THR A 15 2.01 25.27 15.91
C THR A 15 1.93 23.83 15.43
N LEU A 16 2.39 22.87 16.23
CA LEU A 16 2.23 21.43 15.97
C LEU A 16 0.78 21.04 15.55
N ALA A 17 -0.19 21.88 15.89
CA ALA A 17 -1.59 21.80 15.45
C ALA A 17 -1.77 21.88 13.92
N ASP A 18 -1.09 22.78 13.21
CA ASP A 18 -1.30 23.00 11.76
C ASP A 18 -0.81 21.80 10.93
N ILE A 19 0.32 21.20 11.33
CA ILE A 19 0.87 20.00 10.70
C ILE A 19 -0.07 18.80 10.90
N LYS A 20 -0.63 18.68 12.10
CA LYS A 20 -1.54 17.60 12.48
C LYS A 20 -2.89 17.72 11.78
N GLU A 21 -3.38 18.95 11.59
CA GLU A 21 -4.61 19.23 10.86
C GLU A 21 -4.46 18.87 9.38
N ALA A 22 -3.34 19.26 8.74
CA ALA A 22 -3.02 18.84 7.39
C ALA A 22 -2.92 17.30 7.25
N GLU A 23 -2.41 16.61 8.27
CA GLU A 23 -2.31 15.14 8.30
C GLU A 23 -3.69 14.45 8.33
N VAL A 24 -4.60 14.95 9.16
CA VAL A 24 -5.97 14.42 9.29
C VAL A 24 -6.78 14.69 8.02
N GLU A 25 -6.64 15.88 7.44
CA GLU A 25 -7.26 16.22 6.16
C GLU A 25 -6.76 15.27 5.06
N MET A 26 -5.44 15.03 5.00
CA MET A 26 -4.84 14.14 4.02
C MET A 26 -5.34 12.69 4.13
N ILE A 27 -5.44 12.13 5.34
CA ILE A 27 -5.97 10.77 5.55
C ILE A 27 -7.45 10.68 5.16
N THR A 28 -8.23 11.71 5.47
CA THR A 28 -9.65 11.75 5.13
C THR A 28 -9.85 11.75 3.62
N VAL A 29 -9.07 12.56 2.90
CA VAL A 29 -9.05 12.59 1.42
C VAL A 29 -8.60 11.23 0.87
N MET A 30 -7.55 10.63 1.43
CA MET A 30 -7.08 9.32 1.01
C MET A 30 -8.15 8.25 1.14
N ILE A 31 -8.83 8.12 2.29
CA ILE A 31 -9.87 7.09 2.49
C ILE A 31 -10.99 7.27 1.47
N ARG A 32 -11.38 8.52 1.20
CA ARG A 32 -12.39 8.85 0.20
C ARG A 32 -11.93 8.46 -1.21
N GLU A 33 -10.70 8.79 -1.60
CA GLU A 33 -10.13 8.41 -2.89
C GLU A 33 -10.00 6.88 -3.03
N LEU A 34 -9.62 6.19 -1.96
CA LEU A 34 -9.53 4.74 -1.93
C LEU A 34 -10.89 4.07 -2.12
N LEU A 35 -11.94 4.56 -1.45
CA LEU A 35 -13.30 4.09 -1.65
C LEU A 35 -13.79 4.36 -3.08
N ALA A 36 -13.52 5.55 -3.62
CA ALA A 36 -13.85 5.88 -4.99
C ALA A 36 -13.12 4.98 -6.00
N LEU A 37 -11.85 4.67 -5.75
CA LEU A 37 -11.04 3.77 -6.56
C LEU A 37 -11.52 2.33 -6.47
N ALA A 38 -11.88 1.84 -5.27
CA ALA A 38 -12.46 0.52 -5.09
C ALA A 38 -13.77 0.36 -5.87
N TRP A 39 -14.66 1.36 -5.84
CA TRP A 39 -15.87 1.38 -6.66
C TRP A 39 -15.58 1.35 -8.17
N LYS A 40 -14.63 2.17 -8.64
CA LYS A 40 -14.19 2.15 -10.04
C LYS A 40 -13.62 0.79 -10.43
N GLN A 41 -12.80 0.19 -9.57
CA GLN A 41 -12.21 -1.11 -9.83
C GLN A 41 -13.26 -2.22 -9.90
N LEU A 42 -14.24 -2.22 -9.00
CA LEU A 42 -15.37 -3.16 -9.05
C LEU A 42 -16.12 -3.02 -10.38
N PHE A 43 -16.44 -1.80 -10.79
CA PHE A 43 -17.12 -1.57 -12.07
C PHE A 43 -16.30 -2.07 -13.27
N VAL A 44 -15.00 -1.76 -13.30
CA VAL A 44 -14.08 -2.22 -14.36
C VAL A 44 -13.98 -3.74 -14.37
N THR A 45 -13.90 -4.40 -13.21
CA THR A 45 -13.82 -5.88 -13.15
C THR A 45 -15.10 -6.55 -13.64
N VAL A 46 -16.27 -6.01 -13.32
CA VAL A 46 -17.56 -6.52 -13.82
C VAL A 46 -17.64 -6.35 -15.34
N LEU A 47 -17.26 -5.18 -15.85
CA LEU A 47 -17.19 -4.95 -17.30
C LEU A 47 -16.18 -5.87 -17.98
N ALA A 48 -15.00 -6.08 -17.41
CA ALA A 48 -13.98 -6.97 -17.94
C ALA A 48 -14.46 -8.43 -17.98
N ILE A 49 -15.19 -8.89 -16.96
CA ILE A 49 -15.81 -10.22 -16.95
C ILE A 49 -16.88 -10.32 -18.03
N SER A 50 -17.75 -9.31 -18.16
CA SER A 50 -18.82 -9.29 -19.15
C SER A 50 -18.28 -9.28 -20.59
N ALA A 51 -17.38 -8.34 -20.89
CA ALA A 51 -16.74 -8.22 -22.20
C ALA A 51 -15.83 -9.42 -22.50
N GLY A 52 -15.11 -9.92 -21.50
CA GLY A 52 -14.25 -11.08 -21.64
C GLY A 52 -15.03 -12.35 -21.98
N ASN A 53 -16.20 -12.58 -21.38
CA ASN A 53 -17.04 -13.72 -21.78
C ASN A 53 -17.48 -13.60 -23.26
N ALA A 54 -17.94 -12.42 -23.69
CA ALA A 54 -18.35 -12.19 -25.07
C ALA A 54 -17.18 -12.33 -26.07
N LEU A 55 -15.98 -11.88 -25.70
CA LEU A 55 -14.77 -12.02 -26.52
C LEU A 55 -14.34 -13.48 -26.64
N LEU A 56 -14.46 -14.25 -25.55
CA LEU A 56 -14.15 -15.69 -25.53
C LEU A 56 -15.13 -16.52 -26.37
N ASP A 57 -16.37 -16.05 -26.58
CA ASP A 57 -17.35 -16.69 -27.48
C ASP A 57 -17.05 -16.43 -28.96
N VAL A 58 -16.47 -15.27 -29.28
CA VAL A 58 -16.13 -14.90 -30.66
C VAL A 58 -14.80 -15.53 -31.12
N LEU A 59 -13.87 -15.81 -30.22
CA LEU A 59 -12.62 -16.49 -30.57
C LEU A 59 -12.80 -18.02 -30.60
N PRO A 60 -12.68 -18.69 -31.77
CA PRO A 60 -12.79 -20.15 -31.90
C PRO A 60 -11.48 -20.85 -31.48
N LEU A 61 -11.00 -20.56 -30.26
CA LEU A 61 -9.73 -21.06 -29.72
C LEU A 61 -9.84 -22.46 -29.09
N GLY A 62 -10.98 -23.16 -29.21
CA GLY A 62 -11.20 -24.44 -28.53
C GLY A 62 -11.24 -24.29 -27.00
N ILE A 63 -11.82 -23.18 -26.52
CA ILE A 63 -11.88 -22.83 -25.10
C ILE A 63 -12.93 -23.72 -24.41
N ASN A 64 -12.47 -24.63 -23.56
CA ASN A 64 -13.33 -25.45 -22.70
C ASN A 64 -14.03 -24.59 -21.62
N ASP A 65 -15.21 -25.02 -21.15
CA ASP A 65 -15.96 -24.36 -20.06
C ASP A 65 -15.10 -24.09 -18.80
N LEU A 66 -14.13 -24.97 -18.54
CA LEU A 66 -13.19 -24.85 -17.44
C LEU A 66 -12.26 -23.61 -17.56
N MET A 67 -11.79 -23.29 -18.77
CA MET A 67 -10.95 -22.11 -19.01
C MET A 67 -11.74 -20.82 -18.85
N ARG A 68 -13.02 -20.83 -19.22
CA ARG A 68 -13.94 -19.72 -18.99
C ARG A 68 -14.11 -19.46 -17.48
N GLY A 69 -14.15 -20.53 -16.69
CA GLY A 69 -14.09 -20.47 -15.22
C GLY A 69 -12.81 -19.81 -14.70
N TYR A 70 -11.64 -20.24 -15.18
CA TYR A 70 -10.35 -19.65 -14.78
C TYR A 70 -10.26 -18.16 -15.09
N PHE A 71 -10.71 -17.74 -16.27
CA PHE A 71 -10.71 -16.34 -16.67
C PHE A 71 -11.47 -15.45 -15.66
N ARG A 72 -12.67 -15.88 -15.25
CA ARG A 72 -13.48 -15.13 -14.29
C ARG A 72 -12.80 -15.04 -12.92
N ILE A 73 -12.27 -16.15 -12.42
CA ILE A 73 -11.57 -16.20 -11.12
C ILE A 73 -10.33 -15.31 -11.14
N LEU A 74 -9.53 -15.38 -12.20
CA LEU A 74 -8.33 -14.56 -12.36
C LEU A 74 -8.67 -13.07 -12.50
N CYS A 75 -9.71 -12.70 -13.26
CA CYS A 75 -10.17 -11.32 -13.35
C CYS A 75 -10.52 -10.73 -11.98
N VAL A 76 -11.23 -11.49 -11.13
CA VAL A 76 -11.51 -11.07 -9.75
C VAL A 76 -10.23 -10.96 -8.94
N GLY A 77 -9.31 -11.93 -9.05
CA GLY A 77 -8.02 -11.92 -8.38
C GLY A 77 -7.18 -10.68 -8.72
N TYR A 78 -7.09 -10.33 -10.01
CA TYR A 78 -6.40 -9.12 -10.46
C TYR A 78 -7.11 -7.83 -10.00
N GLY A 79 -8.45 -7.86 -9.92
CA GLY A 79 -9.24 -6.80 -9.31
C GLY A 79 -8.80 -6.48 -7.89
N ILE A 80 -8.76 -7.51 -7.04
CA ILE A 80 -8.33 -7.40 -5.63
C ILE A 80 -6.85 -6.99 -5.55
N TYR A 81 -6.00 -7.59 -6.37
CA TYR A 81 -4.57 -7.28 -6.42
C TYR A 81 -4.30 -5.81 -6.80
N ALA A 82 -5.06 -5.25 -7.74
CA ALA A 82 -4.92 -3.84 -8.12
C ALA A 82 -5.22 -2.90 -6.93
N ILE A 83 -6.28 -3.17 -6.16
CA ILE A 83 -6.60 -2.38 -4.97
C ILE A 83 -5.50 -2.55 -3.91
N ALA A 84 -5.01 -3.77 -3.72
CA ALA A 84 -3.92 -4.05 -2.79
C ALA A 84 -2.61 -3.34 -3.18
N ASN A 85 -2.32 -3.21 -4.47
CA ASN A 85 -1.18 -2.43 -4.96
C ASN A 85 -1.34 -0.93 -4.72
N VAL A 86 -2.55 -0.38 -4.86
CA VAL A 86 -2.80 1.03 -4.50
C VAL A 86 -2.61 1.25 -3.01
N LEU A 87 -3.10 0.33 -2.17
CA LEU A 87 -2.81 0.34 -0.73
C LEU A 87 -1.32 0.30 -0.44
N LEU A 88 -0.56 -0.58 -1.13
CA LEU A 88 0.89 -0.67 -0.98
C LEU A 88 1.57 0.67 -1.35
N SER A 89 1.21 1.27 -2.50
CA SER A 89 1.72 2.59 -2.88
C SER A 89 1.41 3.66 -1.83
N MET A 90 0.24 3.58 -1.20
CA MET A 90 -0.14 4.48 -0.11
C MET A 90 0.71 4.27 1.15
N LEU A 91 0.99 3.03 1.53
CA LEU A 91 1.91 2.73 2.64
C LEU A 91 3.32 3.28 2.36
N LEU A 92 3.81 3.16 1.13
CA LEU A 92 5.10 3.73 0.72
C LEU A 92 5.08 5.26 0.77
N TYR A 93 3.96 5.89 0.39
CA TYR A 93 3.80 7.34 0.46
C TYR A 93 3.96 7.86 1.89
N PHE A 94 3.39 7.17 2.88
CA PHE A 94 3.52 7.52 4.29
C PHE A 94 4.81 7.02 4.95
N THR A 95 5.81 6.58 4.18
CA THR A 95 7.11 6.11 4.67
C THR A 95 7.08 4.91 5.64
N ASP A 96 5.99 4.12 5.68
CA ASP A 96 5.95 2.84 6.42
C ASP A 96 6.55 1.70 5.57
N TYR A 97 7.84 1.83 5.26
CA TYR A 97 8.57 0.91 4.39
C TYR A 97 8.67 -0.51 4.96
N GLN A 98 8.81 -0.66 6.28
CA GLN A 98 8.94 -1.97 6.91
C GLN A 98 7.63 -2.77 6.81
N GLY A 99 6.49 -2.12 7.05
CA GLY A 99 5.18 -2.76 6.90
C GLY A 99 4.87 -3.14 5.47
N ALA A 100 5.15 -2.21 4.54
CA ALA A 100 4.95 -2.43 3.11
C ALA A 100 5.80 -3.59 2.58
N LEU A 101 7.08 -3.68 2.98
CA LEU A 101 7.97 -4.76 2.57
C LEU A 101 7.47 -6.12 3.06
N MET A 102 7.00 -6.20 4.32
CA MET A 102 6.43 -7.45 4.86
C MET A 102 5.17 -7.89 4.10
N ALA A 103 4.29 -6.95 3.75
CA ALA A 103 3.09 -7.26 2.96
C ALA A 103 3.46 -7.74 1.54
N ALA A 104 4.37 -7.05 0.85
CA ALA A 104 4.81 -7.41 -0.50
C ALA A 104 5.53 -8.77 -0.53
N THR A 105 6.43 -9.02 0.43
CA THR A 105 7.12 -10.32 0.55
C THR A 105 6.14 -11.45 0.87
N SER A 106 5.15 -11.21 1.73
CA SER A 106 4.11 -12.19 2.02
C SER A 106 3.33 -12.58 0.76
N PHE A 107 3.00 -11.63 -0.11
CA PHE A 107 2.33 -11.91 -1.38
C PHE A 107 3.23 -12.65 -2.36
N ALA A 108 4.49 -12.23 -2.48
CA ALA A 108 5.47 -12.84 -3.36
C ALA A 108 5.74 -14.31 -3.02
N ILE A 109 5.65 -14.69 -1.74
CA ILE A 109 5.79 -16.08 -1.28
C ILE A 109 4.45 -16.82 -1.38
N ALA A 110 3.36 -16.22 -0.90
CA ALA A 110 2.04 -16.85 -0.85
C ALA A 110 1.53 -17.21 -2.24
N SER A 111 1.70 -16.35 -3.24
CA SER A 111 1.21 -16.56 -4.61
C SER A 111 1.72 -17.86 -5.25
N PRO A 112 3.05 -18.10 -5.37
CA PRO A 112 3.55 -19.35 -5.92
C PRO A 112 3.27 -20.55 -5.01
N VAL A 113 3.32 -20.40 -3.69
CA VAL A 113 3.04 -21.51 -2.75
C VAL A 113 1.60 -21.98 -2.87
N PHE A 114 0.62 -21.07 -2.84
CA PHE A 114 -0.80 -21.43 -3.01
C PHE A 114 -1.11 -21.92 -4.42
N THR A 115 -0.44 -21.37 -5.44
CA THR A 115 -0.59 -21.86 -6.82
C THR A 115 -0.04 -23.27 -6.97
N MET A 116 1.10 -23.58 -6.37
CA MET A 116 1.69 -24.92 -6.40
C MET A 116 0.87 -25.91 -5.57
N ALA A 117 0.39 -25.50 -4.39
CA ALA A 117 -0.55 -26.28 -3.58
C ALA A 117 -1.84 -26.61 -4.34
N SER A 118 -2.39 -25.63 -5.07
CA SER A 118 -3.61 -25.81 -5.88
C SER A 118 -3.43 -26.80 -7.03
N GLN A 119 -2.22 -27.03 -7.54
CA GLN A 119 -1.96 -28.01 -8.59
C GLN A 119 -2.02 -29.46 -8.09
N PHE A 120 -1.83 -29.69 -6.79
CA PHE A 120 -2.01 -31.02 -6.19
C PHE A 120 -3.49 -31.39 -6.06
N PHE A 121 -4.39 -30.40 -6.10
CA PHE A 121 -5.83 -30.62 -6.20
C PHE A 121 -6.28 -30.77 -7.66
N ASN A 122 -7.55 -31.14 -7.87
CA ASN A 122 -8.13 -31.27 -9.21
C ASN A 122 -7.92 -29.98 -10.04
N ARG A 123 -7.72 -30.12 -11.36
CA ARG A 123 -7.42 -29.01 -12.29
C ARG A 123 -8.42 -27.86 -12.17
N ALA A 124 -9.67 -28.15 -11.80
CA ALA A 124 -10.73 -27.15 -11.57
C ALA A 124 -10.37 -26.01 -10.58
N PHE A 125 -9.39 -26.21 -9.69
CA PHE A 125 -8.98 -25.18 -8.74
C PHE A 125 -7.87 -24.24 -9.25
N LEU A 126 -7.38 -24.42 -10.48
CA LEU A 126 -6.39 -23.50 -11.07
C LEU A 126 -6.93 -22.05 -11.06
N GLY A 127 -6.15 -21.14 -10.46
CA GLY A 127 -6.52 -19.72 -10.29
C GLY A 127 -7.02 -19.37 -8.89
N PHE A 128 -7.54 -20.32 -8.10
CA PHE A 128 -7.92 -20.07 -6.71
C PHE A 128 -6.71 -19.74 -5.82
N GLY A 129 -5.56 -20.37 -6.08
CA GLY A 129 -4.33 -20.08 -5.32
C GLY A 129 -3.92 -18.61 -5.41
N PHE A 130 -4.00 -18.03 -6.61
CA PHE A 130 -3.74 -16.60 -6.83
C PHE A 130 -4.80 -15.71 -6.17
N LEU A 131 -6.08 -16.06 -6.30
CA LEU A 131 -7.18 -15.33 -5.66
C LEU A 131 -6.98 -15.24 -4.14
N VAL A 132 -6.69 -16.38 -3.49
CA VAL A 132 -6.45 -16.46 -2.05
C VAL A 132 -5.22 -15.65 -1.65
N ALA A 133 -4.12 -15.75 -2.40
CA ALA A 133 -2.92 -14.96 -2.15
C ALA A 133 -3.20 -13.44 -2.26
N ALA A 134 -3.95 -13.01 -3.27
CA ALA A 134 -4.34 -11.61 -3.47
C ALA A 134 -5.26 -11.12 -2.34
N SER A 135 -6.20 -11.95 -1.87
CA SER A 135 -7.05 -11.64 -0.72
C SER A 135 -6.25 -11.47 0.58
N ILE A 136 -5.28 -12.35 0.84
CA ILE A 136 -4.40 -12.22 2.02
C ILE A 136 -3.59 -10.93 1.95
N PHE A 137 -3.00 -10.64 0.78
CA PHE A 137 -2.24 -9.41 0.57
C PHE A 137 -3.08 -8.16 0.78
N PHE A 138 -4.30 -8.14 0.24
CA PHE A 138 -5.26 -7.05 0.44
C PHE A 138 -5.62 -6.86 1.92
N LEU A 139 -5.93 -7.94 2.65
CA LEU A 139 -6.26 -7.87 4.08
C LEU A 139 -5.08 -7.39 4.92
N LEU A 140 -3.86 -7.85 4.64
CA LEU A 140 -2.66 -7.37 5.32
C LEU A 140 -2.41 -5.89 5.06
N ALA A 141 -2.59 -5.44 3.82
CA ALA A 141 -2.46 -4.03 3.45
C ALA A 141 -3.53 -3.15 4.13
N LEU A 142 -4.79 -3.60 4.17
CA LEU A 142 -5.86 -2.91 4.89
C LEU A 142 -5.61 -2.83 6.39
N TRP A 143 -5.24 -3.96 7.01
CA TRP A 143 -4.97 -3.99 8.45
C TRP A 143 -3.81 -3.07 8.83
N ARG A 144 -2.77 -3.02 7.99
CA ARG A 144 -1.64 -2.10 8.18
C ARG A 144 -2.07 -0.65 8.04
N LEU A 145 -2.91 -0.33 7.06
CA LEU A 145 -3.47 1.01 6.88
C LEU A 145 -4.34 1.44 8.06
N ASP A 146 -5.25 0.58 8.54
CA ASP A 146 -6.09 0.86 9.72
C ASP A 146 -5.23 1.10 10.98
N ARG A 147 -4.17 0.28 11.17
CA ARG A 147 -3.21 0.49 12.26
C ARG A 147 -2.49 1.82 12.14
N PHE A 148 -2.11 2.23 10.94
CA PHE A 148 -1.49 3.52 10.67
C PHE A 148 -2.45 4.67 11.01
N THR A 149 -3.67 4.65 10.48
CA THR A 149 -4.71 5.66 10.73
C THR A 149 -5.05 5.77 12.22
N LYS A 150 -5.20 4.65 12.94
CA LYS A 150 -5.49 4.64 14.38
C LYS A 150 -4.36 5.24 15.21
N LYS A 151 -3.10 4.90 14.90
CA LYS A 151 -1.94 5.46 15.61
C LYS A 151 -1.91 6.98 15.48
N LEU A 152 -2.19 7.47 14.28
CA LEU A 152 -2.25 8.88 13.95
C LEU A 152 -3.34 9.64 14.71
N MET A 153 -4.58 9.14 14.65
CA MET A 153 -5.71 9.74 15.39
C MET A 153 -5.51 9.66 16.91
N TYR A 154 -4.89 8.59 17.42
CA TYR A 154 -4.59 8.43 18.83
C TYR A 154 -3.60 9.50 19.33
N TYR A 155 -2.55 9.81 18.56
CA TYR A 155 -1.69 10.96 18.84
C TYR A 155 -2.44 12.29 18.70
N THR A 156 -3.42 12.38 17.80
CA THR A 156 -4.32 13.53 17.66
C THR A 156 -5.12 13.86 18.91
N LEU A 157 -5.80 12.87 19.47
CA LEU A 157 -6.61 13.03 20.67
C LEU A 157 -5.79 13.11 21.97
N SER A 158 -4.63 12.46 22.02
CA SER A 158 -3.82 12.36 23.25
C SER A 158 -2.79 13.48 23.41
N ALA A 159 -2.39 14.15 22.32
CA ALA A 159 -1.42 15.24 22.38
C ALA A 159 -2.11 16.61 22.32
N GLN A 160 -2.51 17.11 23.49
CA GLN A 160 -2.10 18.45 23.92
C GLN A 160 -0.55 18.47 23.98
N PRO A 161 0.09 19.61 23.66
CA PRO A 161 1.38 19.64 22.99
C PRO A 161 2.49 19.14 23.90
N MET A 162 3.28 18.16 23.46
CA MET A 162 4.70 18.13 23.84
C MET A 162 5.55 17.20 22.97
N THR A 163 6.59 17.82 22.43
CA THR A 163 7.88 17.29 21.97
C THR A 163 7.95 16.46 20.69
N LEU A 164 8.71 17.03 19.76
CA LEU A 164 9.36 16.44 18.58
C LEU A 164 9.84 15.02 18.84
N ILE A 165 9.37 14.09 18.02
CA ILE A 165 9.89 12.73 17.96
C ILE A 165 11.25 12.79 17.26
N THR A 166 12.33 12.83 18.03
CA THR A 166 13.66 12.50 17.51
C THR A 166 13.71 11.00 17.23
N HIS A 167 13.83 10.64 15.95
CA HIS A 167 14.07 9.26 15.53
C HIS A 167 15.49 8.84 15.94
N GLU A 168 15.62 8.11 17.05
CA GLU A 168 16.84 7.35 17.36
C GLU A 168 16.86 6.07 16.51
N GLY A 169 17.36 6.18 15.28
CA GLY A 169 17.63 5.04 14.41
C GLY A 169 19.11 4.64 14.41
N LEU A 170 19.41 3.39 14.05
CA LEU A 170 20.77 2.88 13.82
C LEU A 170 21.60 3.75 12.84
N PHE A 171 20.93 4.45 11.92
CA PHE A 171 21.55 5.37 10.98
C PHE A 171 22.10 6.66 11.60
N SER A 172 21.55 7.15 12.72
CA SER A 172 22.14 8.32 13.40
C SER A 172 23.46 7.95 14.08
N ARG A 173 23.53 6.75 14.69
CA ARG A 173 24.77 6.21 15.26
C ARG A 173 25.85 5.99 14.19
N LEU A 174 25.45 5.59 12.99
CA LEU A 174 26.38 5.44 11.87
C LEU A 174 26.89 6.79 11.36
N TYR A 175 26.01 7.80 11.30
CA TYR A 175 26.37 9.17 10.95
C TYR A 175 27.36 9.78 11.97
N ASP A 176 27.10 9.60 13.26
CA ASP A 176 28.00 10.07 14.32
C ASP A 176 29.34 9.35 14.32
N TYR A 177 29.35 8.04 14.03
CA TYR A 177 30.58 7.27 13.88
C TYR A 177 31.42 7.76 12.68
N LEU A 178 30.79 7.96 11.52
CA LEU A 178 31.44 8.51 10.33
C LEU A 178 31.98 9.93 10.56
N LYS A 179 31.24 10.76 11.30
CA LYS A 179 31.68 12.12 11.66
C LYS A 179 32.86 12.10 12.65
N GLY A 180 32.86 11.17 13.61
CA GLY A 180 33.97 10.95 14.54
C GLY A 180 35.24 10.43 13.87
N VAL A 181 35.12 9.61 12.82
CA VAL A 181 36.26 9.14 12.02
C VAL A 181 36.76 10.24 11.07
N GLY A 182 35.87 11.00 10.44
CA GLY A 182 36.22 12.12 9.55
C GLY A 182 36.96 13.26 10.26
N GLY A 183 36.62 13.54 11.52
CA GLY A 183 37.30 14.57 12.33
C GLY A 183 38.72 14.20 12.79
N ARG A 184 39.12 12.92 12.72
CA ARG A 184 40.50 12.48 13.03
C ARG A 184 41.42 12.54 11.81
N ALA A 185 40.88 12.52 10.59
CA ALA A 185 41.67 12.58 9.36
C ALA A 185 42.12 14.01 9.00
N THR A 186 41.38 15.04 9.39
CA THR A 186 41.71 16.45 9.09
C THR A 186 42.65 17.12 10.09
N LYS A 187 43.02 16.44 11.18
CA LYS A 187 43.95 16.99 12.20
C LYS A 187 45.40 16.53 12.04
N LYS A 188 45.72 15.87 10.91
CA LYS A 188 47.03 15.26 10.62
C LYS A 188 47.66 15.70 9.29
N SER A 189 47.16 16.77 8.69
CA SER A 189 47.86 17.47 7.60
C SER A 189 48.31 18.85 8.04
#